data_AF-A0A399SQ88-F1
#
_entry.id   AF-A0A399SQ88-F1
#
_cell.length_a   1.000
_cell.length_b   1.000
_cell.length_c   1.000
_cell.angle_alpha   90.00
_cell.angle_beta   90.00
_cell.angle_gamma   90.00
#
_symmetry.space_group_name_H-M   'P 1'
#
loop_
_entity.id
_entity.type
_entity.pdbx_description
1 polymer ?
#
loop_
_entity_poly.entity_id
_entity_poly.type
_entity_poly.pdbx_seq_one_letter_code
_entity_poly.pdbx_strand_id
1 'polypeptide(L)'
;MTKLFNQIELIERIDQLIRLKATGSPKALAEKLNVSESTIYRIVDTIKELGAPVDYNLVYQSYVYTEEVNFLCGFFSCELSRSDYKKVNGGFGNLQFLVEKDFSLSKFESGICYPCK
;
A
#
# COMPACT_ATOMS: atom_id res chain seq x y z
N MET A 1 17.96 -10.85 14.89
CA MET A 1 17.20 -11.42 13.77
C MET A 1 15.77 -10.90 13.83
N THR A 2 15.44 -9.90 13.01
CA THR A 2 14.08 -9.36 12.79
C THR A 2 13.84 -9.19 11.29
N LYS A 3 14.23 -10.21 10.50
CA LYS A 3 14.32 -10.11 9.04
C LYS A 3 12.99 -9.79 8.38
N LEU A 4 11.89 -10.26 8.96
CA LEU A 4 10.52 -10.02 8.46
C LEU A 4 10.07 -8.57 8.69
N PHE A 5 10.21 -8.05 9.91
CA PHE A 5 9.81 -6.68 10.25
C PHE A 5 10.55 -5.64 9.40
N ASN A 6 11.86 -5.84 9.18
CA ASN A 6 12.66 -4.95 8.34
C ASN A 6 12.18 -4.94 6.88
N GLN A 7 11.65 -6.06 6.38
CA GLN A 7 11.12 -6.12 5.01
C GLN A 7 9.77 -5.41 4.90
N ILE A 8 8.91 -5.55 5.91
CA ILE A 8 7.62 -4.83 5.94
C ILE A 8 7.87 -3.32 5.96
N GLU A 9 8.76 -2.84 6.83
CA GLU A 9 9.14 -1.42 6.91
C GLU A 9 9.69 -0.90 5.56
N LEU A 10 10.55 -1.70 4.89
CA LEU A 10 11.05 -1.32 3.57
C LEU A 10 9.95 -1.24 2.52
N ILE A 11 9.00 -2.18 2.52
CA ILE A 11 7.86 -2.16 1.61
C ILE A 11 7.01 -0.91 1.85
N GLU A 12 6.70 -0.57 3.11
CA GLU A 12 5.96 0.65 3.45
C GLU A 12 6.67 1.92 2.95
N ARG A 13 7.99 2.00 3.15
CA ARG A 13 8.78 3.15 2.67
C ARG A 13 8.79 3.23 1.15
N ILE A 14 8.91 2.10 0.45
CA ILE A 14 8.86 2.06 -1.01
C ILE A 14 7.47 2.46 -1.51
N ASP A 15 6.39 1.94 -0.91
CA ASP A 15 5.01 2.29 -1.24
C ASP A 15 4.78 3.81 -1.16
N GLN A 16 5.21 4.44 -0.06
CA GLN A 16 5.15 5.89 0.09
C GLN A 16 5.90 6.63 -1.03
N LEU A 17 7.11 6.18 -1.35
CA LEU A 17 7.92 6.80 -2.42
C LEU A 17 7.29 6.63 -3.81
N ILE A 18 6.67 5.48 -4.09
CA ILE A 18 5.97 5.23 -5.36
C ILE A 18 4.76 6.17 -5.49
N ARG A 19 3.96 6.33 -4.42
CA ARG A 19 2.80 7.25 -4.42
C ARG A 19 3.21 8.70 -4.63
N LEU A 20 4.32 9.11 -4.01
CA LEU A 20 4.89 10.45 -4.19
C LEU A 20 5.61 10.61 -5.53
N LYS A 21 5.75 9.54 -6.32
CA LYS A 21 6.56 9.49 -7.56
C LYS A 21 7.99 9.99 -7.34
N ALA A 22 8.54 9.71 -6.16
CA ALA A 22 9.83 10.18 -5.68
C ALA A 22 10.87 9.07 -5.57
N THR A 23 10.61 7.90 -6.16
CA THR A 23 11.53 6.76 -6.18
C THR A 23 12.81 7.09 -6.94
N GLY A 24 12.71 7.70 -8.12
CA GLY A 24 13.84 7.88 -9.02
C GLY A 24 14.36 6.55 -9.56
N SER A 25 15.58 6.55 -10.10
CA SER A 25 16.19 5.33 -10.66
C SER A 25 16.36 4.25 -9.59
N PRO A 26 16.38 2.95 -9.95
CA PRO A 26 16.59 1.86 -8.98
C PRO A 26 17.85 2.07 -8.13
N LYS A 27 18.91 2.59 -8.74
CA LYS A 27 20.15 2.98 -8.05
C LYS A 27 19.93 4.11 -7.03
N ALA A 28 19.25 5.19 -7.43
CA ALA A 28 18.95 6.29 -6.52
C ALA A 28 18.04 5.86 -5.36
N LEU A 29 17.08 4.97 -5.63
CA LEU A 29 16.20 4.39 -4.61
C LEU A 29 16.99 3.53 -3.62
N ALA A 30 17.94 2.73 -4.12
CA ALA A 30 18.83 1.90 -3.30
C ALA A 30 19.69 2.76 -2.35
N GLU A 31 20.27 3.86 -2.87
CA GLU A 31 21.03 4.83 -2.07
C GLU A 31 20.15 5.50 -1.00
N LYS A 32 18.92 5.92 -1.34
CA LYS A 32 17.97 6.55 -0.39
C LYS A 32 17.56 5.62 0.76
N LEU A 33 17.39 4.32 0.46
CA LEU A 33 16.98 3.32 1.43
C LEU A 33 18.15 2.61 2.10
N ASN A 34 19.39 2.97 1.73
CA ASN A 34 20.64 2.36 2.20
C ASN A 34 20.66 0.83 2.02
N VAL A 35 20.21 0.36 0.86
CA VAL A 35 20.19 -1.06 0.47
C VAL A 35 20.90 -1.25 -0.86
N SER A 36 21.16 -2.51 -1.23
CA SER A 36 21.71 -2.82 -2.56
C SER A 36 20.64 -2.69 -3.65
N GLU A 37 21.06 -2.40 -4.88
CA GLU A 37 20.17 -2.35 -6.05
C GLU A 37 19.44 -3.69 -6.25
N SER A 38 20.14 -4.81 -6.07
CA SER A 38 19.55 -6.16 -6.11
C SER A 38 18.45 -6.36 -5.06
N THR A 39 18.57 -5.74 -3.89
CA THR A 39 17.53 -5.79 -2.85
C THR A 39 16.28 -5.04 -3.29
N ILE A 40 16.43 -3.89 -3.96
CA ILE A 40 15.30 -3.14 -4.51
C ILE A 40 14.53 -3.99 -5.52
N TYR A 41 15.21 -4.61 -6.49
CA TYR A 41 14.54 -5.47 -7.47
C TYR A 41 13.76 -6.60 -6.79
N ARG A 42 14.39 -7.28 -5.82
CA ARG A 42 13.72 -8.34 -5.05
C ARG A 42 12.48 -7.84 -4.30
N ILE A 43 12.55 -6.65 -3.68
CA ILE A 43 11.40 -6.10 -2.96
C ILE A 43 10.29 -5.68 -3.93
N VAL A 44 10.64 -5.07 -5.06
CA VAL A 44 9.65 -4.71 -6.09
C VAL A 44 8.97 -5.96 -6.65
N ASP A 45 9.73 -7.04 -6.88
CA ASP A 45 9.15 -8.33 -7.29
C ASP A 45 8.21 -8.88 -6.21
N THR A 46 8.60 -8.80 -4.93
CA THR A 46 7.70 -9.16 -3.82
C THR A 46 6.43 -8.31 -3.81
N ILE A 47 6.52 -6.99 -4.03
CA ILE A 47 5.36 -6.10 -4.11
C ILE A 47 4.43 -6.49 -5.26
N LYS A 48 4.99 -6.91 -6.41
CA LYS A 48 4.24 -7.45 -7.54
C LYS A 48 3.59 -8.80 -7.23
N GLU A 49 4.30 -9.70 -6.55
CA GLU A 49 3.77 -10.99 -6.09
C GLU A 49 2.62 -10.83 -5.08
N LEU A 50 2.62 -9.75 -4.30
CA LEU A 50 1.51 -9.36 -3.43
C LEU A 50 0.29 -8.78 -4.19
N GLY A 51 0.39 -8.64 -5.51
CA GLY A 51 -0.69 -8.20 -6.39
C GLY A 51 -0.72 -6.69 -6.65
N ALA A 52 0.32 -5.94 -6.27
CA ALA A 52 0.37 -4.51 -6.57
C ALA A 52 0.78 -4.26 -8.04
N PRO A 53 0.03 -3.43 -8.80
CA PRO A 53 0.31 -3.17 -10.19
C PRO A 53 1.37 -2.06 -10.32
N VAL A 54 2.62 -2.42 -10.03
CA VAL A 54 3.81 -1.55 -10.09
C VAL A 54 4.56 -1.74 -11.40
N ASP A 55 4.79 -0.65 -12.11
CA ASP A 55 5.66 -0.63 -13.29
C ASP A 55 6.74 0.44 -13.19
N TYR A 56 7.87 0.18 -13.87
CA TYR A 56 8.94 1.17 -13.99
C TYR A 56 8.71 2.03 -15.23
N ASN A 57 8.53 3.33 -15.02
CA ASN A 57 8.38 4.27 -16.12
C ASN A 57 9.75 4.83 -16.53
N LEU A 58 10.18 4.52 -17.76
CA LEU A 58 11.45 4.98 -18.32
C LEU A 58 11.52 6.50 -18.52
N VAL A 59 10.39 7.17 -18.77
CA VAL A 59 10.34 8.62 -19.03
C VAL A 59 10.55 9.40 -17.73
N TYR A 60 9.89 9.00 -16.66
CA TYR A 60 10.04 9.62 -15.33
C TYR A 60 11.18 9.00 -14.51
N GLN A 61 11.83 7.97 -15.05
CA GLN A 61 12.82 7.14 -14.37
C GLN A 61 12.37 6.73 -12.96
N SER A 62 11.10 6.39 -12.77
CA SER A 62 10.52 6.15 -11.44
C SER A 62 9.51 5.01 -11.49
N TYR A 63 9.38 4.29 -10.37
CA TYR A 63 8.30 3.31 -10.18
C TYR A 63 6.97 4.03 -9.97
N VAL A 64 5.94 3.54 -10.65
CA VAL A 64 4.58 4.09 -10.63
C VAL A 64 3.57 2.98 -10.48
N TYR A 65 2.48 3.25 -9.76
CA TYR A 65 1.29 2.40 -9.78
C TYR A 65 0.47 2.68 -11.03
N THR A 66 0.03 1.65 -11.73
CA THR A 66 -0.86 1.79 -12.90
C THR A 66 -2.33 1.91 -12.48
N GLU A 67 -2.68 1.41 -11.30
CA GLU A 67 -4.03 1.52 -10.70
C GLU A 67 -3.95 2.07 -9.27
N GLU A 68 -5.06 2.62 -8.77
CA GLU A 68 -5.13 3.08 -7.38
C GLU A 68 -5.15 1.88 -6.41
N VAL A 69 -4.05 1.70 -5.68
CA VAL A 69 -3.89 0.63 -4.70
C VAL A 69 -3.48 1.15 -3.33
N ASN A 70 -3.79 0.37 -2.29
CA ASN A 70 -3.33 0.62 -0.94
C ASN A 70 -2.61 -0.60 -0.37
N PHE A 71 -1.39 -0.41 0.12
CA PHE A 71 -0.68 -1.42 0.89
C PHE A 71 -1.13 -1.41 2.35
N LEU A 72 -1.55 -2.57 2.86
CA LEU A 72 -1.95 -2.80 4.25
C LEU A 72 -1.36 -4.14 4.70
N CYS A 73 -0.62 -4.15 5.82
CA CYS A 73 -0.01 -5.35 6.38
C CYS A 73 -0.33 -5.45 7.88
N GLY A 74 -1.07 -6.50 8.28
CA GLY A 74 -1.44 -6.70 9.68
C GLY A 74 -2.60 -7.68 9.86
N PHE A 75 -2.94 -7.95 11.12
CA PHE A 75 -4.15 -8.68 11.48
C PHE A 75 -5.30 -7.69 11.66
N PHE A 76 -6.43 -7.95 11.01
CA PHE A 76 -7.63 -7.12 11.12
C PHE A 76 -8.79 -7.98 11.64
N SER A 77 -9.36 -7.61 12.79
CA SER A 77 -10.61 -8.19 13.29
C SER A 77 -11.77 -7.48 12.60
N CYS A 78 -12.48 -8.16 11.71
CA CYS A 78 -13.71 -7.64 11.14
C CYS A 78 -14.86 -7.87 12.14
N GLU A 79 -15.08 -6.97 13.08
CA GLU A 79 -16.35 -6.90 13.79
C GLU A 79 -17.26 -5.88 13.09
N LEU A 80 -18.02 -6.36 12.11
CA LEU A 80 -19.10 -5.58 11.52
C LEU A 80 -20.27 -5.56 12.50
N SER A 81 -20.38 -4.50 13.30
CA SER A 81 -21.64 -4.18 13.98
C SER A 81 -22.60 -3.57 12.96
N ARG A 82 -23.83 -4.08 12.87
CA ARG A 82 -24.88 -3.56 11.98
C ARG A 82 -25.30 -2.10 12.27
N SER A 83 -24.72 -1.43 13.27
CA SER A 83 -25.20 -0.18 13.84
C SER A 83 -24.41 1.10 13.51
N ASP A 84 -23.34 1.03 12.72
CA ASP A 84 -22.46 2.21 12.52
C ASP A 84 -23.03 3.29 11.59
N TYR A 85 -24.25 3.12 11.08
CA TYR A 85 -25.01 4.17 10.42
C TYR A 85 -25.80 5.03 11.43
N LYS A 86 -25.12 5.84 12.25
CA LYS A 86 -25.77 7.00 12.88
C LYS A 86 -25.51 8.24 12.04
N LYS A 87 -26.51 8.59 11.22
CA LYS A 87 -26.67 9.92 10.61
C LYS A 87 -26.58 10.98 11.72
N VAL A 88 -25.42 11.61 11.88
CA VAL A 88 -25.29 12.85 12.64
C VAL A 88 -25.65 13.99 11.69
N ASN A 89 -26.92 14.42 11.76
CA ASN A 89 -27.36 15.68 11.20
C ASN A 89 -26.91 16.80 12.14
N GLY A 90 -25.81 17.49 11.83
CA GLY A 90 -25.37 18.65 12.60
C GLY A 90 -24.21 19.41 11.98
N GLY A 91 -24.52 20.53 11.29
CA GLY A 91 -23.58 21.63 11.04
C GLY A 91 -22.71 21.50 9.78
N PHE A 92 -23.00 22.34 8.79
CA PHE A 92 -22.32 22.41 7.50
C PHE A 92 -20.91 22.98 7.64
N GLY A 93 -19.92 22.14 7.38
CA GLY A 93 -18.49 22.47 7.39
C GLY A 93 -17.67 21.32 6.79
N ASN A 94 -17.94 20.97 5.53
CA ASN A 94 -17.01 20.27 4.62
C ASN A 94 -16.16 19.12 5.21
N LEU A 95 -16.82 18.15 5.84
CA LEU A 95 -16.25 16.83 6.15
C LEU A 95 -16.91 15.71 5.35
N GLN A 96 -17.16 15.97 4.07
CA GLN A 96 -17.46 14.96 3.06
C GLN A 96 -16.14 14.33 2.58
N PHE A 97 -15.34 13.65 3.42
CA PHE A 97 -14.19 12.89 2.88
C PHE A 97 -13.44 11.86 3.74
N LEU A 98 -13.76 11.62 5.01
CA LEU A 98 -12.86 10.82 5.88
C LEU A 98 -13.47 9.54 6.45
N VAL A 99 -14.58 9.05 5.88
CA VAL A 99 -15.11 7.72 6.22
C VAL A 99 -15.37 6.84 4.99
N GLU A 100 -15.44 7.41 3.78
CA GLU A 100 -15.52 6.61 2.54
C GLU A 100 -14.16 6.09 2.07
N LYS A 101 -13.04 6.61 2.59
CA LYS A 101 -11.70 6.23 2.10
C LYS A 101 -11.05 5.03 2.79
N ASP A 102 -11.54 4.59 3.96
CA ASP A 102 -10.88 3.52 4.71
C ASP A 102 -11.45 2.11 4.44
N PHE A 103 -12.51 1.99 3.62
CA PHE A 103 -13.08 0.68 3.29
C PHE A 103 -13.64 0.61 1.86
N SER A 104 -12.81 0.89 0.86
CA SER A 104 -13.06 0.38 -0.51
C SER A 104 -12.68 -1.10 -0.62
N LEU A 105 -13.16 -1.91 0.33
CA LEU A 105 -13.09 -3.37 0.32
C LEU A 105 -14.25 -3.94 -0.52
N SER A 106 -14.44 -3.41 -1.73
CA SER A 106 -15.37 -3.97 -2.73
C SER A 106 -14.68 -4.43 -4.01
N LYS A 107 -13.34 -4.49 -4.02
CA LYS A 107 -12.57 -5.17 -5.08
C LYS A 107 -11.46 -6.10 -4.57
N PHE A 108 -11.65 -6.67 -3.37
CA PHE A 108 -10.99 -7.93 -3.02
C PHE A 108 -11.76 -9.12 -3.65
N GLU A 109 -12.08 -9.03 -4.93
CA GLU A 109 -12.54 -10.16 -5.75
C GLU A 109 -11.30 -10.78 -6.40
N SER A 110 -10.55 -11.58 -5.63
CA SER A 110 -9.56 -12.61 -6.05
C SER A 110 -8.35 -12.78 -5.11
N GLY A 111 -8.31 -12.08 -3.98
CA GLY A 111 -7.39 -12.41 -2.89
C GLY A 111 -8.01 -13.46 -1.97
N ILE A 112 -7.29 -14.54 -1.70
CA ILE A 112 -7.79 -15.65 -0.87
C ILE A 112 -7.78 -15.18 0.59
N CYS A 113 -8.95 -14.87 1.15
CA CYS A 113 -9.10 -14.71 2.59
C CYS A 113 -9.07 -16.11 3.21
N TYR A 114 -7.90 -16.54 3.70
CA TYR A 114 -7.81 -17.83 4.40
C TYR A 114 -8.61 -17.75 5.72
N PRO A 115 -9.54 -18.66 5.97
CA PRO A 115 -10.20 -18.73 7.27
C PRO A 115 -9.16 -19.11 8.32
N CYS A 116 -8.92 -18.21 9.28
CA CYS A 116 -8.21 -18.57 10.50
C CYS A 116 -9.02 -19.67 11.22
N LYS A 117 -8.47 -20.89 11.24
CA LYS A 117 -8.95 -21.99 12.08
C LYS A 117 -8.48 -21.82 13.51
#